data_AF-A0A7S1E6B8-F1
#
_entry.id   AF-A0A7S1E6B8-F1
#
_cell.length_a   1.000
_cell.length_b   1.000
_cell.length_c   1.000
_cell.angle_alpha   90.00
_cell.angle_beta   90.00
_cell.angle_gamma   90.00
#
_symmetry.space_group_name_H-M   'P 1'
#
loop_
_entity.id
_entity.type
_entity.pdbx_description
1 polymer ?
#
loop_
_entity_poly.entity_id
_entity_poly.type
_entity_poly.pdbx_seq_one_letter_code
_entity_poly.pdbx_strand_id
1 'polypeptide(L)'
;VILERMKMLYELGNKGIKPTVFTYNAVLHACVEAMSDDATENLETFKVALKAFNTLVEDDERLDHVTYGNMLRCSALLPQGSQREAVIATIFDRCCRNGFINSYVIRDLVLVANEELWRDLCQCSEGEIDTKSLPAAWTKCSRKDKEVPVRQRNRRGS
;
A
#
# COMPACT_ATOMS: atom_id res chain seq x y z
N VAL A 1 6.38 13.63 -12.30
CA VAL A 1 5.07 13.50 -11.61
C VAL A 1 4.98 14.43 -10.42
N ILE A 2 3.77 14.79 -9.95
CA ILE A 2 3.55 15.76 -8.86
C ILE A 2 4.25 15.39 -7.55
N LEU A 3 4.40 14.08 -7.27
CA LEU A 3 5.11 13.56 -6.10
C LEU A 3 6.58 14.04 -6.04
N GLU A 4 7.31 13.95 -7.15
CA GLU A 4 8.71 14.40 -7.24
C GLU A 4 8.82 15.92 -7.01
N ARG A 5 7.87 16.70 -7.54
CA ARG A 5 7.81 18.15 -7.31
C ARG A 5 7.51 18.49 -5.85
N MET A 6 6.64 17.73 -5.18
CA MET A 6 6.33 17.91 -3.76
C MET A 6 7.55 17.60 -2.88
N LYS A 7 8.27 16.51 -3.18
CA LYS A 7 9.53 16.16 -2.50
C LYS A 7 10.58 17.25 -2.63
N MET A 8 10.83 17.72 -3.85
CA MET A 8 11.78 18.80 -4.11
C MET A 8 11.43 20.08 -3.34
N LEU A 9 10.16 20.50 -3.34
CA LEU A 9 9.74 21.71 -2.61
C LEU A 9 9.86 21.53 -1.09
N TYR A 10 9.63 20.32 -0.57
CA TYR A 10 9.83 20.00 0.83
C TYR A 10 11.31 20.06 1.25
N GLU A 11 12.20 19.54 0.42
CA GLU A 11 13.67 19.62 0.59
C GLU A 11 14.16 21.06 0.54
N LEU A 12 13.59 21.88 -0.34
CA LEU A 12 13.84 23.34 -0.44
C LEU A 12 13.27 24.14 0.74
N GLY A 13 12.71 23.49 1.76
CA GLY A 13 12.28 24.11 3.01
C GLY A 13 10.79 24.41 3.10
N ASN A 14 9.99 24.12 2.06
CA ASN A 14 8.54 24.29 2.12
C ASN A 14 7.88 23.12 2.87
N LYS A 15 7.91 23.20 4.20
CA LYS A 15 7.38 22.15 5.10
C LYS A 15 5.88 21.87 4.94
N GLY A 16 5.12 22.78 4.31
CA GLY A 16 3.69 22.60 4.06
C GLY A 16 3.36 21.66 2.89
N ILE A 17 4.35 21.30 2.06
CA ILE A 17 4.14 20.50 0.83
C ILE A 17 4.69 19.06 1.02
N LYS A 18 4.97 18.64 2.27
CA LYS A 18 5.41 17.26 2.54
C LYS A 18 4.39 16.26 1.96
N PRO A 19 4.79 15.31 1.10
CA PRO A 19 3.92 14.22 0.69
C PRO A 19 3.37 13.46 1.90
N THR A 20 2.10 13.08 1.83
CA THR A 20 1.42 12.30 2.88
C THR A 20 0.96 10.96 2.34
N VAL A 21 0.47 10.07 3.20
CA VAL A 21 -0.16 8.80 2.78
C VAL A 21 -1.21 9.00 1.69
N PHE A 22 -1.98 10.09 1.72
CA PHE A 22 -2.96 10.42 0.66
C PHE A 22 -2.29 10.70 -0.69
N THR A 23 -1.17 11.43 -0.69
CA THR A 23 -0.40 11.71 -1.91
C THR A 23 0.12 10.42 -2.54
N TYR A 24 0.68 9.53 -1.72
CA TYR A 24 1.19 8.25 -2.19
C TYR A 24 0.06 7.32 -2.65
N ASN A 25 -1.05 7.23 -1.90
CA ASN A 25 -2.22 6.44 -2.28
C ASN A 25 -2.83 6.93 -3.61
N ALA A 26 -2.85 8.23 -3.86
CA ALA A 26 -3.27 8.80 -5.13
C ALA A 26 -2.35 8.40 -6.30
N VAL A 27 -1.03 8.38 -6.08
CA VAL A 27 -0.06 7.90 -7.07
C VAL A 27 -0.27 6.42 -7.37
N LEU A 28 -0.41 5.57 -6.34
CA LEU A 28 -0.67 4.15 -6.52
C LEU A 28 -1.97 3.91 -7.30
N HIS A 29 -3.04 4.62 -6.95
CA HIS A 29 -4.30 4.53 -7.67
C HIS A 29 -4.16 4.97 -9.14
N ALA A 30 -3.46 6.08 -9.40
CA ALA A 30 -3.20 6.54 -10.76
C ALA A 30 -2.39 5.52 -11.58
N CYS A 31 -1.44 4.81 -10.96
CA CYS A 31 -0.71 3.72 -11.63
C CYS A 31 -1.64 2.57 -12.04
N VAL A 32 -2.65 2.25 -11.23
CA VAL A 32 -3.65 1.22 -11.59
C VAL A 32 -4.49 1.67 -12.79
N GLU A 33 -4.93 2.92 -12.79
CA GLU A 33 -5.75 3.49 -13.88
C GLU A 33 -4.93 3.74 -15.17
N ALA A 34 -3.61 3.81 -15.08
CA ALA A 34 -2.70 3.97 -16.20
C ALA A 34 -2.33 2.65 -16.90
N MET A 35 -2.96 1.53 -16.52
CA MET A 35 -2.77 0.24 -17.19
C MET A 35 -3.11 0.35 -18.68
N SER A 36 -2.21 -0.12 -19.54
CA SER A 36 -2.37 -0.14 -20.99
C SER A 36 -2.19 -1.56 -21.56
N ASP A 37 -2.36 -1.72 -22.86
CA ASP A 37 -2.11 -2.99 -23.55
C ASP A 37 -0.60 -3.27 -23.73
N ASP A 38 0.28 -2.30 -23.42
CA ASP A 38 1.73 -2.45 -23.53
C ASP A 38 2.33 -2.95 -22.21
N ALA A 39 2.82 -4.20 -22.22
CA ALA A 39 3.46 -4.82 -21.07
C ALA A 39 4.72 -4.07 -20.57
N THR A 40 5.43 -3.39 -21.46
CA THR A 40 6.62 -2.58 -21.12
C THR A 40 6.19 -1.31 -20.38
N GLU A 41 5.16 -0.62 -20.86
CA GLU A 41 4.61 0.56 -20.19
C GLU A 41 4.03 0.19 -18.82
N ASN A 42 3.32 -0.93 -18.73
CA ASN A 42 2.81 -1.46 -17.46
C ASN A 42 3.95 -1.78 -16.48
N LEU A 43 5.05 -2.38 -16.95
CA LEU A 43 6.21 -2.68 -16.12
C LEU A 43 6.87 -1.39 -15.59
N GLU A 44 7.03 -0.36 -16.43
CA GLU A 44 7.56 0.94 -15.98
C GLU A 44 6.62 1.62 -14.99
N THR A 45 5.31 1.55 -15.22
CA THR A 45 4.28 2.04 -14.30
C THR A 45 4.32 1.31 -12.96
N PHE A 46 4.52 -0.01 -12.98
CA PHE A 46 4.69 -0.81 -11.77
C PHE A 46 5.95 -0.41 -10.99
N LYS A 47 7.08 -0.15 -11.67
CA LYS A 47 8.30 0.34 -11.01
C LYS A 47 8.07 1.68 -10.31
N VAL A 48 7.30 2.58 -10.92
CA VAL A 48 6.92 3.86 -10.30
C VAL A 48 6.06 3.63 -9.05
N ALA A 49 5.06 2.74 -9.13
CA ALA A 49 4.23 2.38 -7.99
C ALA A 49 5.06 1.77 -6.84
N LEU A 50 5.95 0.83 -7.16
CA LEU A 50 6.82 0.18 -6.19
C LEU A 50 7.77 1.18 -5.51
N LYS A 51 8.37 2.11 -6.28
CA LYS A 51 9.21 3.19 -5.74
C LYS A 51 8.42 4.08 -4.79
N ALA A 52 7.19 4.46 -5.16
CA ALA A 52 6.32 5.29 -4.33
C ALA A 52 5.95 4.58 -3.01
N PHE A 53 5.58 3.30 -3.09
CA PHE A 53 5.28 2.47 -1.92
C PHE A 53 6.50 2.33 -0.99
N ASN A 54 7.68 2.01 -1.53
CA ASN A 54 8.89 1.88 -0.73
C ASN A 54 9.29 3.21 -0.07
N THR A 55 9.15 4.35 -0.77
CA THR A 55 9.41 5.64 -0.13
C THR A 55 8.43 5.89 1.02
N LEU A 56 7.14 5.59 0.84
CA LEU A 56 6.14 5.76 1.91
C LEU A 56 6.45 4.89 3.14
N VAL A 57 6.97 3.67 2.93
CA VAL A 57 7.45 2.78 3.99
C VAL A 57 8.68 3.37 4.70
N GLU A 58 9.62 3.95 3.95
CA GLU A 58 10.85 4.56 4.47
C GLU A 58 10.61 5.87 5.22
N ASP A 59 9.65 6.69 4.77
CA ASP A 59 9.29 7.98 5.36
C ASP A 59 8.62 7.85 6.75
N ASP A 60 8.47 6.62 7.28
CA ASP A 60 7.72 6.24 8.50
C ASP A 60 6.30 6.84 8.55
N GLU A 61 5.74 7.13 7.37
CA GLU A 61 4.38 7.63 7.28
C GLU A 61 3.38 6.53 7.66
N ARG A 62 2.18 6.96 8.04
CA ARG A 62 1.14 6.01 8.47
C ARG A 62 0.53 5.30 7.28
N LEU A 63 1.17 4.21 6.85
CA LEU A 63 0.58 3.17 6.01
C LEU A 63 -0.79 2.80 6.57
N ASP A 64 -1.72 2.53 5.68
CA ASP A 64 -3.05 2.05 6.00
C ASP A 64 -3.46 0.92 5.05
N HIS A 65 -4.65 0.36 5.29
CA HIS A 65 -5.23 -0.68 4.45
C HIS A 65 -5.44 -0.22 2.99
N VAL A 66 -5.65 1.08 2.74
CA VAL A 66 -5.83 1.62 1.38
C VAL A 66 -4.51 1.56 0.61
N THR A 67 -3.38 1.85 1.27
CA THR A 67 -2.06 1.72 0.66
C THR A 67 -1.80 0.28 0.20
N TYR A 68 -2.06 -0.71 1.06
CA TYR A 68 -1.86 -2.12 0.70
C TYR A 68 -2.82 -2.59 -0.39
N GLY A 69 -4.11 -2.21 -0.32
CA GLY A 69 -5.08 -2.52 -1.36
C GLY A 69 -4.69 -1.95 -2.72
N ASN A 70 -4.29 -0.68 -2.78
CA ASN A 70 -3.82 -0.06 -4.02
C ASN A 70 -2.53 -0.72 -4.54
N MET A 71 -1.58 -1.05 -3.67
CA MET A 71 -0.35 -1.72 -4.09
C MET A 71 -0.60 -3.16 -4.57
N LEU A 72 -1.55 -3.90 -3.96
CA LEU A 72 -2.01 -5.19 -4.48
C LEU A 72 -2.62 -5.03 -5.87
N ARG A 73 -3.47 -4.02 -6.08
CA ARG A 73 -4.02 -3.72 -7.42
C ARG A 73 -2.94 -3.39 -8.44
N CYS A 74 -1.87 -2.67 -8.05
CA CYS A 74 -0.72 -2.43 -8.93
C CYS A 74 -0.04 -3.71 -9.40
N SER A 75 -0.12 -4.83 -8.65
CA SER A 75 0.44 -6.12 -9.13
C SER A 75 -0.22 -6.60 -10.43
N ALA A 76 -1.42 -6.12 -10.77
CA ALA A 76 -2.07 -6.43 -12.03
C ALA A 76 -1.37 -5.83 -13.26
N LEU A 77 -0.48 -4.85 -13.07
CA LEU A 77 0.41 -4.32 -14.13
C LEU A 77 1.50 -5.34 -14.53
N LEU A 78 1.74 -6.36 -13.70
CA LEU A 78 2.64 -7.44 -14.06
C LEU A 78 1.90 -8.51 -14.87
N PRO A 79 2.57 -9.14 -15.86
CA PRO A 79 2.04 -10.31 -16.53
C PRO A 79 1.67 -11.41 -15.53
N GLN A 80 0.64 -12.21 -15.86
CA GLN A 80 0.32 -13.38 -15.07
C GLN A 80 1.52 -14.35 -15.02
N GLY A 81 1.75 -14.93 -13.84
CA GLY A 81 2.84 -15.87 -13.59
C GLY A 81 3.53 -15.62 -12.26
N SER A 82 4.57 -16.41 -12.01
CA SER A 82 5.25 -16.50 -10.72
C SER A 82 5.76 -15.17 -10.17
N GLN A 83 6.18 -14.24 -11.05
CA GLN A 83 6.65 -12.93 -10.62
C GLN A 83 5.53 -12.10 -9.96
N ARG A 84 4.35 -12.06 -10.59
CA ARG A 84 3.19 -11.37 -10.04
C ARG A 84 2.73 -12.00 -8.73
N GLU A 85 2.70 -13.33 -8.69
CA GLU A 85 2.32 -14.09 -7.50
C GLU A 85 3.27 -13.84 -6.33
N ALA A 86 4.59 -13.84 -6.57
CA ALA A 86 5.60 -13.53 -5.56
C ALA A 86 5.44 -12.09 -5.02
N VAL A 87 5.13 -11.13 -5.90
CA VAL A 87 4.84 -9.75 -5.49
C VAL A 87 3.58 -9.67 -4.63
N ILE A 88 2.49 -10.33 -5.05
CA ILE A 88 1.22 -10.40 -4.28
C ILE A 88 1.48 -10.98 -2.89
N ALA A 89 2.15 -12.12 -2.81
CA ALA A 89 2.48 -12.79 -1.55
C ALA A 89 3.32 -11.89 -0.64
N THR A 90 4.31 -11.19 -1.18
CA THR A 90 5.17 -10.26 -0.43
C THR A 90 4.37 -9.08 0.14
N ILE A 91 3.48 -8.49 -0.67
CA ILE A 91 2.63 -7.37 -0.23
C ILE A 91 1.66 -7.84 0.84
N PHE A 92 1.06 -9.02 0.66
CA PHE A 92 0.09 -9.60 1.57
C PHE A 92 0.71 -9.97 2.93
N ASP A 93 1.86 -10.65 2.95
CA ASP A 93 2.61 -10.96 4.18
C ASP A 93 2.97 -9.68 4.94
N ARG A 94 3.41 -8.64 4.22
CA ARG A 94 3.69 -7.34 4.84
C ARG A 94 2.42 -6.71 5.43
N CYS A 95 1.26 -6.84 4.76
CA CYS A 95 -0.01 -6.34 5.29
C CYS A 95 -0.44 -7.09 6.56
N CYS A 96 -0.28 -8.43 6.58
CA CYS A 96 -0.52 -9.29 7.74
C CYS A 96 0.32 -8.88 8.95
N ARG A 97 1.64 -8.69 8.75
CA ARG A 97 2.57 -8.29 9.81
C ARG A 97 2.27 -6.92 10.41
N ASN A 98 1.68 -6.02 9.62
CA ASN A 98 1.30 -4.69 10.09
C ASN A 98 -0.11 -4.66 10.70
N GLY A 99 -0.89 -5.74 10.57
CA GLY A 99 -2.23 -5.83 11.12
C GLY A 99 -3.28 -5.01 10.35
N PHE A 100 -3.11 -4.86 9.03
CA PHE A 100 -3.99 -4.06 8.17
C PHE A 100 -4.94 -4.90 7.29
N ILE A 101 -5.04 -6.21 7.51
CA ILE A 101 -5.97 -7.05 6.79
C ILE A 101 -7.40 -6.70 7.19
N ASN A 102 -8.23 -6.40 6.20
CA ASN A 102 -9.67 -6.18 6.34
C ASN A 102 -10.40 -6.65 5.08
N SER A 103 -11.72 -6.50 5.04
CA SER A 103 -12.54 -6.96 3.90
C SER A 103 -12.17 -6.29 2.58
N TYR A 104 -11.68 -5.04 2.60
CA TYR A 104 -11.24 -4.33 1.41
C TYR A 104 -9.96 -4.95 0.84
N VAL A 105 -8.95 -5.22 1.68
CA VAL A 105 -7.69 -5.84 1.26
C VAL A 105 -7.93 -7.25 0.73
N ILE A 106 -8.81 -8.03 1.39
CA ILE A 106 -9.17 -9.37 0.93
C ILE A 106 -9.87 -9.33 -0.43
N ARG A 107 -10.84 -8.42 -0.61
CA ARG A 107 -11.49 -8.23 -1.91
C ARG A 107 -10.45 -7.89 -2.99
N ASP A 108 -9.56 -6.94 -2.71
CA ASP A 108 -8.55 -6.52 -3.69
C ASP A 108 -7.54 -7.65 -3.98
N LEU A 109 -7.21 -8.50 -3.00
CA LEU A 109 -6.41 -9.72 -3.21
C LEU A 109 -7.11 -10.70 -4.16
N VAL A 110 -8.38 -11.02 -3.90
CA VAL A 110 -9.16 -11.97 -4.72
C VAL A 110 -9.33 -11.46 -6.16
N LEU A 111 -9.34 -10.15 -6.38
CA LEU A 111 -9.39 -9.56 -7.72
C LEU A 111 -8.08 -9.73 -8.51
N VAL A 112 -6.93 -9.84 -7.85
CA VAL A 112 -5.61 -9.87 -8.53
C VAL A 112 -4.90 -11.21 -8.47
N ALA A 113 -5.21 -12.06 -7.50
CA ALA A 113 -4.63 -13.38 -7.33
C ALA A 113 -5.53 -14.45 -7.96
N ASN A 114 -4.93 -15.54 -8.43
CA ASN A 114 -5.69 -16.74 -8.78
C ASN A 114 -6.19 -17.45 -7.50
N GLU A 115 -7.13 -18.38 -7.67
CA GLU A 115 -7.78 -19.06 -6.56
C GLU A 115 -6.82 -19.85 -5.68
N GLU A 116 -5.89 -20.56 -6.29
CA GLU A 116 -4.88 -21.33 -5.56
C GLU A 116 -4.03 -20.43 -4.65
N LEU A 117 -3.55 -19.31 -5.18
CA LEU A 117 -2.69 -18.37 -4.46
C LEU A 117 -3.43 -17.70 -3.29
N TRP A 118 -4.62 -17.12 -3.51
CA TRP A 118 -5.28 -16.41 -2.41
C TRP A 118 -5.74 -17.36 -1.32
N ARG A 119 -6.13 -18.60 -1.67
CA ARG A 119 -6.50 -19.64 -0.70
C ARG A 119 -5.32 -20.05 0.16
N ASP A 120 -4.17 -20.27 -0.46
CA ASP A 120 -2.91 -20.58 0.23
C ASP A 120 -2.53 -19.44 1.20
N LEU A 121 -2.50 -18.19 0.70
CA LEU A 121 -2.16 -17.02 1.51
C LEU A 121 -3.11 -16.80 2.68
N CYS A 122 -4.42 -17.00 2.48
CA CYS A 122 -5.43 -16.83 3.52
C CYS A 122 -5.60 -18.06 4.42
N GLN A 123 -4.91 -19.17 4.15
CA GLN A 123 -5.08 -20.45 4.83
C GLN A 123 -6.54 -20.92 4.83
N CYS A 124 -7.24 -20.72 3.70
CA CYS A 124 -8.66 -20.97 3.54
C CYS A 124 -8.92 -22.13 2.57
N SER A 125 -9.37 -23.26 3.10
CA SER A 125 -9.60 -24.48 2.31
C SER A 125 -10.94 -24.51 1.57
N GLU A 126 -12.00 -23.90 2.11
CA GLU A 126 -13.36 -23.93 1.52
C GLU A 126 -14.14 -22.64 1.81
N GLY A 127 -15.03 -22.25 0.89
CA GLY A 127 -15.97 -21.13 1.06
C GLY A 127 -15.41 -19.73 0.75
N GLU A 128 -16.21 -18.71 1.07
CA GLU A 128 -15.82 -17.30 1.06
C GLU A 128 -14.93 -16.97 2.26
N ILE A 129 -13.98 -16.05 2.09
CA ILE A 129 -13.10 -15.61 3.19
C ILE A 129 -13.90 -14.71 4.14
N ASP A 130 -14.14 -15.18 5.36
CA ASP A 130 -14.57 -14.30 6.46
C ASP A 130 -13.34 -13.64 7.10
N THR A 131 -13.29 -12.32 7.14
CA THR A 131 -12.19 -11.61 7.80
C THR A 131 -12.16 -11.84 9.31
N LYS A 132 -13.26 -12.32 9.90
CA LYS A 132 -13.33 -12.73 11.31
C LYS A 132 -12.69 -14.10 11.57
N SER A 133 -12.58 -14.97 10.56
CA SER A 133 -11.90 -16.25 10.70
C SER A 133 -10.38 -16.15 10.52
N LEU A 134 -9.89 -15.01 10.03
CA LEU A 134 -8.45 -14.74 9.90
C LEU A 134 -7.80 -14.50 11.26
N PRO A 135 -6.48 -14.78 11.41
CA PRO A 135 -5.76 -14.52 12.65
C PRO A 135 -5.94 -13.08 13.14
N ALA A 136 -6.29 -12.91 14.42
CA ALA A 136 -6.52 -11.58 15.00
C ALA A 136 -5.29 -10.65 14.89
N ALA A 137 -4.08 -11.22 14.83
CA ALA A 137 -2.85 -10.47 14.60
C ALA A 137 -2.80 -9.78 13.23
N TRP A 138 -3.50 -10.33 12.23
CA TRP A 138 -3.54 -9.77 10.87
C TRP A 138 -4.53 -8.62 10.75
N THR A 139 -5.54 -8.57 11.61
CA THR A 139 -6.62 -7.57 11.59
C THR A 139 -6.46 -6.49 12.65
N LYS A 140 -5.55 -6.69 13.63
CA LYS A 140 -5.24 -5.72 14.68
C LYS A 140 -3.94 -4.99 14.37
N CYS A 141 -4.05 -3.72 13.96
CA CYS A 141 -2.90 -2.86 13.65
C CYS A 141 -1.79 -2.99 14.70
N SER A 142 -0.60 -3.40 14.28
CA SER A 142 0.52 -3.75 15.17
C SER A 142 1.34 -2.54 15.64
N ARG A 143 0.93 -1.31 15.29
CA ARG A 143 1.59 -0.10 15.79
C ARG A 143 1.28 0.06 17.28
N LYS A 144 2.23 -0.34 18.12
CA LYS A 144 2.32 0.16 19.51
C LYS A 144 2.17 1.67 19.43
N ASP A 145 1.17 2.23 20.11
CA ASP A 145 0.97 3.67 20.23
C ASP A 145 2.28 4.32 20.71
N LYS A 146 3.09 4.83 19.77
CA LYS A 146 4.13 5.78 20.12
C LYS A 146 3.38 7.08 20.36
N GLU A 147 3.22 7.43 21.63
CA GLU A 147 2.76 8.75 22.07
C GLU A 147 3.37 9.81 21.16
N VAL A 148 2.52 10.47 20.37
CA VAL A 148 2.93 11.63 19.59
C VAL A 148 3.29 12.71 20.61
N PRO A 149 4.54 13.20 20.68
CA PRO A 149 4.85 14.31 21.55
C PRO A 149 3.98 15.48 21.13
N VAL A 150 3.13 15.95 22.04
CA VAL A 150 2.28 17.13 21.85
C VAL A 150 3.20 18.27 21.41
N ARG A 151 3.12 18.65 20.13
CA ARG A 151 3.79 19.85 19.62
C ARG A 151 3.20 21.04 20.37
N GLN A 152 3.93 21.52 21.38
CA GLN A 152 3.57 22.73 22.10
C GLN A 152 3.43 23.88 21.11
N ARG A 153 2.23 24.44 21.13
CA ARG A 153 1.75 25.53 20.31
C ARG A 153 2.43 26.81 20.79
N ASN A 154 3.56 27.19 20.21
CA ASN A 154 4.13 28.52 20.47
C ASN A 154 3.30 29.57 19.73
N ARG A 155 2.25 30.05 20.43
CA ARG A 155 1.67 31.37 20.23
C ARG A 155 2.77 32.39 20.58
N ARG A 156 3.35 33.04 19.57
CA ARG A 156 3.93 34.38 19.79
C ARG A 156 2.80 35.37 19.54
N GLY A 157 2.27 35.88 20.64
CA GLY A 157 1.41 37.06 20.64
C GLY A 157 2.25 38.33 20.57
N SER A 158 1.61 39.33 19.96
CA SER A 158 1.73 40.78 20.13
C SER A 158 3.08 41.46 19.88
#